data_AF-A0AAQ0LXE5-F1
#
_entry.id   AF-A0AAQ0LXE5-F1
#
_cell.length_a   1.000
_cell.length_b   1.000
_cell.length_c   1.000
_cell.angle_alpha   90.00
_cell.angle_beta   90.00
_cell.angle_gamma   90.00
#
_symmetry.space_group_name_H-M   'P 1'
#
loop_
_entity.id
_entity.type
_entity.pdbx_description
1 polymer ?
#
loop_
_entity_poly.entity_id
_entity_poly.type
_entity_poly.pdbx_seq_one_letter_code
_entity_poly.pdbx_strand_id
1 'polypeptide(L)'
;DIQAAIKETSKYSVKSSDYLTGDSEKDSEIVSDLEQGLYRKRMLSYGGLLKQKHKILNLDDAEDGNLINTSDEDKTTDEEE
;
A
#
# COMPACT_ATOMS: atom_id res chain seq x y z
N ASP A 1 -16.13 -16.68 -0.28
CA ASP A 1 -16.08 -16.27 1.14
C ASP A 1 -14.69 -15.86 1.63
N ILE A 2 -13.71 -16.76 1.78
CA ILE A 2 -12.37 -16.38 2.30
C ILE A 2 -11.59 -15.44 1.36
N GLN A 3 -11.61 -15.69 0.04
CA GLN A 3 -10.92 -14.82 -0.92
C GLN A 3 -11.46 -13.38 -0.94
N ALA A 4 -12.77 -13.19 -0.71
CA ALA A 4 -13.38 -11.86 -0.65
C ALA A 4 -12.91 -11.11 0.60
N ALA A 5 -12.91 -11.78 1.76
CA ALA A 5 -12.40 -11.22 3.01
C ALA A 5 -10.91 -10.84 2.90
N ILE A 6 -10.07 -11.72 2.32
CA ILE A 6 -8.64 -11.43 2.10
C ILE A 6 -8.46 -10.20 1.21
N LYS A 7 -9.19 -10.11 0.10
CA LYS A 7 -9.13 -8.95 -0.81
C LYS A 7 -9.53 -7.66 -0.10
N GLU A 8 -10.58 -7.70 0.72
CA GLU A 8 -11.07 -6.51 1.40
C GLU A 8 -10.09 -6.04 2.49
N THR A 9 -9.59 -6.95 3.33
CA THR A 9 -8.55 -6.65 4.33
C THR A 9 -7.24 -6.17 3.70
N SER A 10 -6.89 -6.67 2.50
CA SER A 10 -5.69 -6.21 1.78
C SER A 10 -5.84 -4.81 1.20
N LYS A 11 -7.07 -4.35 0.95
CA LYS A 11 -7.37 -3.04 0.36
C LYS A 11 -7.48 -1.94 1.42
N TYR A 12 -8.11 -2.26 2.55
CA TYR A 12 -8.29 -1.33 3.66
C TYR A 12 -7.78 -1.98 4.93
N SER A 13 -6.78 -1.35 5.56
CA SER A 13 -6.28 -1.77 6.87
C SER A 13 -7.34 -1.62 7.98
N VAL A 14 -8.32 -0.73 7.78
CA VAL A 14 -9.45 -0.46 8.68
C VAL A 14 -10.70 -0.19 7.83
N LYS A 15 -11.87 -0.73 8.20
CA LYS A 15 -13.13 -0.42 7.50
C LYS A 15 -13.86 0.75 8.15
N SER A 16 -14.59 1.53 7.35
CA SER A 16 -15.42 2.62 7.85
C SER A 16 -16.49 2.17 8.86
N SER A 17 -17.04 0.97 8.69
CA SER A 17 -17.94 0.37 9.68
C SER A 17 -17.34 0.16 11.07
N ASP A 18 -16.00 0.12 11.17
CA ASP A 18 -15.30 -0.18 12.42
C ASP A 18 -15.12 1.07 13.29
N TYR A 19 -15.21 2.27 12.70
CA TYR A 19 -14.94 3.53 13.39
C TYR A 19 -16.01 4.61 13.17
N LEU A 20 -16.92 4.47 12.20
CA LEU A 20 -18.05 5.37 12.06
C LEU A 20 -19.14 5.02 13.08
N THR A 21 -19.52 6.01 13.86
CA THR A 21 -20.46 5.91 14.98
C THR A 21 -21.85 6.42 14.62
N GLY A 22 -22.00 7.11 13.48
CA GLY A 22 -23.25 7.76 13.07
C GLY A 22 -23.43 9.15 13.68
N ASP A 23 -22.50 9.59 14.53
CA ASP A 23 -22.39 10.94 15.04
C ASP A 23 -21.37 11.71 14.18
N SER A 24 -21.86 12.66 13.39
CA SER A 24 -21.04 13.37 12.40
C SER A 24 -19.88 14.14 13.02
N GLU A 25 -20.01 14.62 14.25
CA GLU A 25 -18.96 15.42 14.90
C GLU A 25 -17.82 14.51 15.36
N LYS A 26 -18.17 13.40 16.02
CA LYS A 26 -17.20 12.36 16.41
C LYS A 26 -16.55 11.68 15.21
N ASP A 27 -17.33 11.38 14.18
CA ASP A 27 -16.83 10.72 12.98
C ASP A 27 -15.82 11.63 12.26
N SER A 28 -16.03 12.95 12.27
CA SER A 28 -15.09 13.92 11.71
C SER A 28 -13.78 13.97 12.51
N GLU A 29 -13.86 13.96 13.85
CA GLU A 29 -12.69 13.91 14.73
C GLU A 29 -11.87 12.63 14.50
N ILE A 30 -12.54 11.47 14.48
CA ILE A 30 -11.91 10.16 14.23
C ILE A 30 -11.20 10.14 12.87
N VAL A 31 -11.84 10.66 11.82
CA VAL A 31 -11.25 10.71 10.47
C VAL A 31 -10.05 11.64 10.43
N SER A 32 -10.12 12.80 11.10
CA SER A 32 -9.00 13.75 11.19
C SER A 32 -7.79 13.14 11.89
N ASP A 33 -8.01 12.45 13.02
CA ASP A 33 -6.94 11.79 13.77
C ASP A 33 -6.31 10.64 12.97
N LEU A 34 -7.14 9.86 12.26
CA LEU A 34 -6.67 8.81 11.35
C LEU A 34 -5.83 9.39 10.22
N GLU A 35 -6.28 10.45 9.55
CA GLU A 35 -5.53 11.11 8.48
C GLU A 35 -4.15 11.54 8.97
N GLN A 36 -4.10 12.28 10.08
CA GLN A 36 -2.85 12.79 10.63
C GLN A 36 -1.93 11.68 11.14
N GLY A 37 -2.49 10.66 11.80
CA GLY A 37 -1.75 9.52 12.33
C GLY A 37 -1.15 8.59 11.27
N LEU A 38 -1.76 8.57 10.08
CA LEU A 38 -1.36 7.77 8.91
C LEU A 38 -0.50 8.55 7.91
N TYR A 39 -0.47 9.87 7.98
CA TYR A 39 0.31 10.71 7.10
C TYR A 39 1.79 10.28 7.09
N ARG A 40 2.31 9.96 5.90
CA ARG A 40 3.68 9.47 5.65
C ARG A 40 4.08 8.21 6.42
N LYS A 41 3.13 7.46 6.99
CA LYS A 41 3.41 6.15 7.60
C LYS A 41 3.29 5.05 6.55
N ARG A 42 4.30 4.18 6.50
CA ARG A 42 4.27 2.98 5.66
C ARG A 42 3.28 1.97 6.25
N MET A 43 2.09 1.90 5.66
CA MET A 43 0.98 1.01 6.07
C MET A 43 1.20 -0.47 5.73
N LEU A 44 2.04 -0.74 4.72
CA LEU A 44 2.34 -2.08 4.25
C LEU A 44 3.87 -2.28 4.28
N SER A 45 4.34 -3.28 5.02
CA SER A 45 5.72 -3.71 4.90
C SER A 45 5.84 -4.64 3.70
N TYR A 46 6.72 -4.31 2.75
CA TYR A 46 7.09 -5.19 1.63
C TYR A 46 8.04 -6.30 2.14
N GLY A 47 7.57 -7.11 3.08
CA GLY A 47 8.26 -8.27 3.64
C GLY A 47 7.78 -9.59 3.05
N GLY A 48 8.46 -10.68 3.36
CA GLY A 48 8.04 -12.05 3.02
C GLY A 48 7.71 -12.24 1.53
N LEU A 49 6.49 -12.72 1.24
CA LEU A 49 6.03 -13.00 -0.12
C LEU A 49 5.98 -11.74 -0.99
N LEU A 50 5.62 -10.59 -0.43
CA LEU A 50 5.58 -9.33 -1.18
C LEU A 50 6.99 -8.88 -1.58
N LYS A 51 8.00 -9.09 -0.71
CA LYS A 51 9.42 -8.84 -1.06
C LYS A 51 9.87 -9.72 -2.23
N GLN A 52 9.50 -11.00 -2.21
CA GLN A 52 9.85 -11.94 -3.28
C GLN A 52 9.19 -11.54 -4.60
N LYS A 53 7.89 -11.21 -4.58
CA LYS A 53 7.17 -10.77 -5.79
C LYS A 53 7.68 -9.43 -6.31
N HIS A 54 8.03 -8.49 -5.43
CA HIS A 54 8.66 -7.23 -5.80
C HIS A 54 9.97 -7.46 -6.55
N LYS A 55 10.86 -8.34 -6.04
CA LYS A 55 12.11 -8.70 -6.72
C LYS A 55 11.88 -9.38 -8.08
N ILE A 56 10.87 -10.26 -8.18
CA ILE A 56 10.52 -10.92 -9.44
C ILE A 56 10.01 -9.91 -10.48
N LEU A 57 9.17 -8.96 -10.06
CA LEU A 57 8.59 -7.97 -10.96
C LEU A 57 9.62 -6.91 -11.37
N ASN A 58 10.59 -6.60 -10.50
CA ASN A 58 11.67 -5.62 -10.72
C ASN A 58 11.17 -4.36 -11.45
N LEU A 59 10.14 -3.75 -10.86
CA LEU A 59 9.49 -2.56 -11.41
C LEU A 59 10.25 -1.32 -10.94
N ASP A 60 10.22 -0.30 -11.77
CA ASP A 60 10.73 1.03 -11.44
C ASP A 60 9.92 1.66 -10.30
N ASP A 61 10.48 2.72 -9.72
CA ASP A 61 9.80 3.49 -8.67
C ASP A 61 8.45 4.04 -9.16
N ALA A 62 7.43 4.00 -8.29
CA ALA A 62 6.08 4.37 -8.67
C ALA A 62 5.86 5.90 -8.79
N GLU A 63 6.70 6.70 -8.14
CA GLU A 63 6.63 8.17 -8.15
C GLU A 63 7.63 8.76 -9.15
N ASP A 64 8.86 8.23 -9.19
CA ASP A 64 9.98 8.79 -9.97
C ASP A 64 10.44 7.90 -11.15
N GLY A 65 9.71 6.83 -11.47
CA GLY A 65 10.09 5.85 -12.50
C GLY A 65 10.17 6.41 -13.93
N ASN A 66 11.01 5.80 -14.77
CA ASN A 66 11.22 6.23 -16.15
C ASN A 66 10.13 5.69 -17.09
N LEU A 67 9.19 6.55 -17.50
CA LEU A 67 8.10 6.16 -18.42
C LEU A 67 8.50 6.12 -19.91
N ILE A 68 9.72 6.52 -20.25
CA ILE A 68 10.15 6.67 -21.65
C ILE A 68 10.76 5.36 -22.18
N ASN A 69 11.56 4.67 -21.36
CA ASN A 69 12.13 3.37 -21.69
C ASN A 69 11.38 2.26 -20.94
N THR A 70 10.25 1.83 -21.49
CA THR A 70 9.45 0.72 -20.94
C THR A 70 9.94 -0.67 -21.38
N SER A 71 11.00 -0.73 -22.19
CA SER A 71 11.59 -1.99 -22.66
C SER A 71 12.49 -2.60 -21.58
N ASP A 72 12.53 -3.92 -21.48
CA ASP A 72 13.34 -4.65 -20.48
C ASP A 72 14.87 -4.56 -20.70
N GLU A 73 15.33 -3.78 -21.70
CA GLU A 73 16.73 -3.73 -22.14
C GLU A 73 17.69 -3.02 -21.16
N ASP A 74 17.18 -2.12 -20.32
CA ASP A 74 18.01 -1.31 -19.39
C ASP A 74 18.03 -1.83 -17.93
N LYS A 75 17.39 -2.97 -17.63
CA LYS A 75 17.35 -3.50 -16.26
C LYS A 75 18.66 -4.19 -15.88
N THR A 76 19.69 -3.42 -15.51
CA THR A 76 20.84 -3.96 -14.79
C THR A 76 20.40 -4.34 -13.37
N THR A 77 20.28 -5.64 -13.09
CA THR A 77 20.19 -6.15 -11.73
C THR A 77 21.50 -5.86 -11.01
N ASP A 78 21.52 -4.77 -10.25
CA ASP A 78 22.53 -4.60 -9.21
C ASP A 78 22.16 -5.56 -8.07
N GLU A 79 22.79 -6.74 -8.11
CA GLU A 79 22.88 -7.66 -6.99
C GLU A 79 23.73 -7.00 -5.90
N GLU A 80 23.11 -6.28 -4.98
CA GLU A 80 23.77 -5.92 -3.72
C GLU A 80 23.53 -7.03 -2.67
N GLU A 81 24.66 -7.59 -2.20
CA GLU A 81 24.81 -8.63 -1.16
C GLU A 81 24.12 -8.30 0.18
#